data_AF-E0NZR8-F1
#
_entry.id   AF-E0NZR8-F1
#
_cell.length_a   1.000
_cell.length_b   1.000
_cell.length_c   1.000
_cell.angle_alpha   90.00
_cell.angle_beta   90.00
_cell.angle_gamma   90.00
#
_symmetry.space_group_name_H-M   'P 1'
#
loop_
_entity.id
_entity.type
_entity.pdbx_description
1 polymer ?
#
loop_
_entity_poly.entity_id
_entity_poly.type
_entity_poly.pdbx_seq_one_letter_code
_entity_poly.pdbx_strand_id
1 'polypeptide(L)'
;MQAPPEACSRDAVVKVLKDSVAATPGILGVGVCFAPDAFDGKDAEKVNTEYSDVSGRLLPFVWPDRIEPLFGYETAEWYTAAEKTMKPVLTDPFAFTTADGEHYMAAALSYPIV
;
A
#
# COMPACT_ATOMS: atom_id res chain seq x y z
N MET A 1 20.29 15.00 -4.33
CA MET A 1 20.23 14.56 -5.73
C MET A 1 18.83 14.02 -5.95
N GLN A 2 18.03 14.61 -6.84
CA GLN A 2 16.74 14.01 -7.22
C GLN A 2 17.04 12.79 -8.10
N ALA A 3 16.40 11.66 -7.79
CA ALA A 3 16.52 10.44 -8.57
C ALA A 3 15.96 10.68 -9.99
N PRO A 4 16.42 9.96 -11.03
CA PRO A 4 15.93 10.14 -12.39
C PRO A 4 14.41 9.95 -12.48
N PRO A 5 13.72 10.50 -13.50
CA PRO A 5 12.25 10.43 -13.62
C PRO A 5 11.70 8.99 -13.61
N GLU A 6 12.50 8.03 -14.08
CA GLU A 6 12.19 6.59 -14.04
C GLU A 6 12.24 5.99 -12.63
N ALA A 7 12.91 6.65 -11.68
CA ALA A 7 13.05 6.19 -10.29
C ALA A 7 11.79 6.41 -9.42
N CYS A 8 10.86 7.27 -9.85
CA CYS A 8 9.56 7.49 -9.18
C CYS A 8 8.39 7.07 -10.09
N SER A 9 8.48 5.90 -10.72
CA SER A 9 7.37 5.33 -11.49
C SER A 9 6.42 4.53 -10.61
N ARG A 10 5.15 4.97 -10.53
CA ARG A 10 4.08 4.24 -9.80
C ARG A 10 3.89 2.82 -10.36
N ASP A 11 4.00 2.65 -11.68
CA ASP A 11 3.92 1.33 -12.32
C ASP A 11 5.11 0.42 -11.95
N ALA A 12 6.30 0.98 -11.79
CA ALA A 12 7.47 0.21 -11.36
C ALA A 12 7.28 -0.30 -9.92
N VAL A 13 6.72 0.51 -9.03
CA VAL A 13 6.37 0.09 -7.66
C VAL A 13 5.37 -1.06 -7.70
N VAL A 14 4.28 -0.92 -8.46
CA VAL A 14 3.25 -1.96 -8.58
C VAL A 14 3.81 -3.24 -9.20
N LYS A 15 4.74 -3.12 -10.16
CA LYS A 15 5.43 -4.30 -10.70
C LYS A 15 6.18 -5.05 -9.60
N VAL A 16 6.92 -4.37 -8.74
CA VAL A 16 7.64 -5.00 -7.61
C VAL A 16 6.66 -5.68 -6.65
N LEU A 17 5.52 -5.06 -6.36
CA LEU A 17 4.48 -5.66 -5.52
C LEU A 17 3.90 -6.94 -6.15
N LYS A 18 3.60 -6.93 -7.46
CA LYS A 18 3.16 -8.12 -8.21
C LYS A 18 4.18 -9.25 -8.16
N ASP A 19 5.45 -8.94 -8.40
CA ASP A 19 6.54 -9.91 -8.33
C ASP A 19 6.66 -10.49 -6.90
N SER A 20 6.42 -9.67 -5.86
CA SER A 20 6.48 -10.09 -4.45
C SER A 20 5.34 -11.05 -4.06
N VAL A 21 4.11 -10.76 -4.53
CA VAL A 21 2.95 -11.66 -4.37
C VAL A 21 3.21 -13.00 -5.07
N ALA A 22 3.70 -12.97 -6.30
CA ALA A 22 4.01 -14.18 -7.07
C ALA A 22 5.12 -15.03 -6.40
N ALA A 23 6.09 -14.39 -5.77
CA ALA A 23 7.21 -15.06 -5.08
C ALA A 23 6.84 -15.64 -3.71
N THR A 24 5.68 -15.27 -3.13
CA THR A 24 5.34 -15.61 -1.74
C THR A 24 3.98 -16.33 -1.65
N PRO A 25 3.91 -17.63 -1.97
CA PRO A 25 2.65 -18.37 -1.87
C PRO A 25 2.08 -18.32 -0.44
N GLY A 26 0.78 -18.02 -0.34
CA GLY A 26 0.05 -18.06 0.94
C GLY A 26 -0.15 -16.72 1.64
N ILE A 27 0.38 -15.61 1.11
CA ILE A 27 -0.01 -14.28 1.59
C ILE A 27 -1.30 -13.81 0.92
N LEU A 28 -2.04 -12.95 1.61
CA LEU A 28 -3.26 -12.34 1.07
C LEU A 28 -2.95 -11.35 -0.06
N GLY A 29 -1.88 -10.58 0.11
CA GLY A 29 -1.43 -9.55 -0.82
C GLY A 29 -0.31 -8.72 -0.22
N VAL A 30 0.22 -7.78 -1.00
CA VAL A 30 1.23 -6.81 -0.56
C VAL A 30 0.80 -5.43 -1.02
N GLY A 31 0.92 -4.44 -0.14
CA GLY A 31 0.69 -3.05 -0.49
C GLY A 31 1.78 -2.13 0.01
N VAL A 32 1.73 -0.90 -0.46
CA VAL A 32 2.52 0.22 0.05
C VAL A 32 1.59 1.38 0.29
N CYS A 33 1.85 2.21 1.30
CA CYS A 33 1.10 3.42 1.57
C CYS A 33 2.09 4.57 1.78
N PHE A 34 2.21 5.45 0.79
CA PHE A 34 3.07 6.63 0.90
C PHE A 34 2.36 7.77 1.64
N ALA A 35 3.12 8.54 2.41
CA ALA A 35 2.67 9.80 2.98
C ALA A 35 2.31 10.82 1.88
N PRO A 36 1.51 11.86 2.17
CA PRO A 36 1.16 12.90 1.20
C PRO A 36 2.37 13.44 0.43
N ASP A 37 2.27 13.39 -0.90
CA ASP A 37 3.29 13.86 -1.86
C ASP A 37 4.69 13.22 -1.72
N ALA A 38 4.84 12.16 -0.91
CA ALA A 38 6.14 11.62 -0.55
C ALA A 38 6.80 10.77 -1.66
N PHE A 39 6.02 10.24 -2.60
CA PHE A 39 6.55 9.36 -3.65
C PHE A 39 7.06 10.15 -4.88
N ASP A 40 6.16 10.86 -5.56
CA ASP A 40 6.44 11.58 -6.82
C ASP A 40 5.99 13.05 -6.80
N GLY A 41 5.40 13.53 -5.70
CA GLY A 41 4.87 14.89 -5.57
C GLY A 41 3.72 15.22 -6.53
N LYS A 42 3.01 14.20 -7.03
CA LYS A 42 1.96 14.33 -8.05
C LYS A 42 0.61 13.80 -7.57
N ASP A 43 0.35 13.78 -6.26
CA ASP A 43 -0.89 13.21 -5.74
C ASP A 43 -2.13 13.92 -6.32
N ALA A 44 -2.05 15.26 -6.48
CA ALA A 44 -3.12 16.05 -7.09
C ALA A 44 -3.47 15.63 -8.54
N GLU A 45 -2.53 15.07 -9.30
CA GLU A 45 -2.74 14.58 -10.67
C GLU A 45 -3.27 13.12 -10.69
N LYS A 46 -3.26 12.44 -9.55
CA LYS A 46 -3.48 11.00 -9.43
C LYS A 46 -4.66 10.68 -8.55
N VAL A 47 -5.65 11.57 -8.42
CA VAL A 47 -6.86 11.31 -7.64
C VAL A 47 -7.72 10.22 -8.30
N ASN A 48 -8.22 9.26 -7.50
CA ASN A 48 -9.12 8.17 -7.92
C ASN A 48 -8.61 7.37 -9.12
N THR A 49 -7.35 6.92 -9.07
CA THR A 49 -6.77 6.03 -10.09
C THR A 49 -6.69 4.60 -9.57
N GLU A 50 -6.22 3.67 -10.39
CA GLU A 50 -6.04 2.25 -9.99
C GLU A 50 -5.18 2.09 -8.72
N TYR A 51 -4.26 3.01 -8.45
CA TYR A 51 -3.30 2.92 -7.33
C TYR A 51 -3.55 3.94 -6.21
N SER A 52 -4.67 4.67 -6.24
CA SER A 52 -4.89 5.82 -5.37
C SER A 52 -6.37 6.11 -5.13
N ASP A 53 -6.66 6.62 -3.93
CA ASP A 53 -8.00 7.07 -3.57
C ASP A 53 -8.18 8.58 -3.86
N VAL A 54 -9.15 9.19 -3.18
CA VAL A 54 -9.46 10.63 -3.26
C VAL A 54 -8.26 11.52 -2.92
N SER A 55 -7.32 11.04 -2.09
CA SER A 55 -6.12 11.79 -1.73
C SER A 55 -5.10 11.87 -2.87
N GLY A 56 -5.15 10.91 -3.80
CA GLY A 56 -4.20 10.80 -4.90
C GLY A 56 -2.83 10.22 -4.53
N ARG A 57 -2.59 9.92 -3.25
CA ARG A 57 -1.38 9.24 -2.76
C ARG A 57 -1.17 7.89 -3.46
N LEU A 58 0.08 7.46 -3.60
CA LEU A 58 0.38 6.11 -4.07
C LEU A 58 0.11 5.10 -2.94
N LEU A 59 -0.97 4.34 -3.07
CA LEU A 59 -1.41 3.36 -2.08
C LEU A 59 -1.98 2.05 -2.66
N PRO A 60 -1.31 1.39 -3.62
CA PRO A 60 -1.81 0.13 -4.17
C PRO A 60 -1.67 -1.01 -3.15
N PHE A 61 -2.70 -1.85 -3.09
CA PHE A 61 -2.64 -3.20 -2.54
C PHE A 61 -2.84 -4.22 -3.67
N VAL A 62 -1.86 -5.10 -3.84
CA VAL A 62 -1.85 -6.13 -4.88
C VAL A 62 -2.26 -7.46 -4.27
N TRP A 63 -3.37 -7.99 -4.78
CA TRP A 63 -3.84 -9.35 -4.56
C TRP A 63 -3.25 -10.28 -5.62
N PRO A 64 -3.37 -11.62 -5.47
CA PRO A 64 -2.99 -12.56 -6.52
C PRO A 64 -3.73 -12.34 -7.86
N ASP A 65 -4.96 -11.82 -7.83
CA ASP A 65 -5.87 -11.72 -8.97
C ASP A 65 -6.29 -10.29 -9.34
N ARG A 66 -6.10 -9.31 -8.45
CA ARG A 66 -6.55 -7.91 -8.64
C ARG A 66 -5.65 -6.89 -7.91
N ILE A 67 -5.91 -5.61 -8.16
CA ILE A 67 -5.26 -4.48 -7.48
C ILE A 67 -6.36 -3.53 -7.03
N GLU A 68 -6.22 -2.99 -5.82
CA GLU A 68 -7.09 -1.92 -5.34
C GLU A 68 -6.32 -0.96 -4.43
N PRO A 69 -6.76 0.31 -4.30
CA PRO A 69 -6.18 1.22 -3.32
C PRO A 69 -6.47 0.75 -1.88
N LEU A 70 -5.47 0.84 -1.01
CA LEU A 70 -5.63 0.66 0.43
C LEU A 70 -6.66 1.64 0.99
N PHE A 71 -7.40 1.23 2.02
CA PHE A 71 -8.40 2.07 2.68
C PHE A 71 -8.23 2.01 4.21
N GLY A 72 -8.78 3.00 4.91
CA GLY A 72 -8.76 3.07 6.38
C GLY A 72 -7.37 3.29 7.00
N TYR A 73 -6.35 3.58 6.20
CA TYR A 73 -4.95 3.70 6.61
C TYR A 73 -4.72 4.78 7.67
N GLU A 74 -5.49 5.87 7.65
CA GLU A 74 -5.34 6.98 8.61
C GLU A 74 -5.64 6.58 10.07
N THR A 75 -6.33 5.46 10.30
CA THR A 75 -6.66 4.96 11.65
C THR A 75 -6.16 3.55 11.91
N ALA A 76 -5.83 2.78 10.87
CA ALA A 76 -5.44 1.40 11.03
C ALA A 76 -4.03 1.27 11.62
N GLU A 77 -3.86 0.29 12.52
CA GLU A 77 -2.60 0.06 13.24
C GLU A 77 -1.46 -0.31 12.29
N TRP A 78 -1.75 -1.09 11.25
CA TRP A 78 -0.75 -1.52 10.27
C TRP A 78 -0.06 -0.35 9.56
N TYR A 79 -0.68 0.83 9.46
CA TYR A 79 -0.05 2.04 8.95
C TYR A 79 0.43 2.94 10.09
N THR A 80 -0.50 3.35 10.96
CA THR A 80 -0.24 4.40 11.95
C THR A 80 0.81 4.01 13.00
N ALA A 81 0.91 2.73 13.35
CA ALA A 81 1.95 2.27 14.29
C ALA A 81 3.33 2.24 13.63
N ALA A 82 3.43 1.77 12.39
CA ALA A 82 4.68 1.75 11.64
C ALA A 82 5.19 3.19 11.38
N GLU A 83 4.30 4.11 11.00
CA GLU A 83 4.59 5.53 10.81
C GLU A 83 5.06 6.21 12.10
N LYS A 84 4.37 6.00 13.22
CA LYS A 84 4.73 6.66 14.50
C LYS A 84 6.00 6.13 15.11
N THR A 85 6.22 4.81 15.02
CA THR A 85 7.34 4.16 15.71
C THR A 85 8.60 4.10 14.87
N MET A 86 8.47 4.23 13.53
CA MET A 86 9.54 3.99 12.56
C MET A 86 10.21 2.63 12.77
N LYS A 87 9.44 1.62 13.16
CA LYS A 87 9.87 0.22 13.36
C LYS A 87 8.94 -0.75 12.63
N PRO A 88 9.40 -1.97 12.30
CA PRO A 88 8.53 -3.02 11.82
C PRO A 88 7.40 -3.32 12.82
N VAL A 89 6.19 -3.51 12.32
CA VAL A 89 4.98 -3.81 13.12
C VAL A 89 4.34 -5.07 12.57
N LEU A 90 3.96 -5.98 13.47
CA LEU A 90 3.03 -7.07 13.19
C LEU A 90 1.77 -6.80 14.01
N THR A 91 0.63 -6.63 13.35
CA THR A 91 -0.65 -6.40 14.05
C THR A 91 -1.21 -7.70 14.62
N ASP A 92 -2.08 -7.58 15.62
CA ASP A 92 -3.03 -8.66 15.90
C ASP A 92 -3.95 -8.90 14.68
N PRO A 93 -4.56 -10.09 14.52
CA PRO A 93 -5.55 -10.32 13.48
C PRO A 93 -6.75 -9.39 13.62
N PHE A 94 -7.15 -8.74 12.53
CA PHE A 94 -8.31 -7.86 12.46
C PHE A 94 -9.22 -8.26 11.31
N ALA A 95 -10.51 -7.99 11.48
CA ALA A 95 -11.51 -8.20 10.44
C ALA A 95 -11.61 -6.98 9.52
N PHE A 96 -11.78 -7.19 8.22
CA PHE A 96 -12.07 -6.13 7.26
C PHE A 96 -12.93 -6.66 6.11
N THR A 97 -13.54 -5.72 5.39
CA THR A 97 -14.37 -5.99 4.22
C THR A 97 -13.79 -5.24 3.03
N THR A 98 -13.53 -5.93 1.93
CA THR A 98 -13.04 -5.33 0.68
C THR A 98 -14.15 -4.56 -0.04
N ALA A 99 -13.79 -3.79 -1.06
CA ALA A 99 -14.75 -2.96 -1.81
C ALA A 99 -15.83 -3.78 -2.54
N ASP A 100 -15.53 -5.02 -2.92
CA ASP A 100 -16.45 -5.99 -3.52
C ASP A 100 -17.28 -6.79 -2.49
N GLY A 101 -17.08 -6.54 -1.19
CA GLY A 101 -17.88 -7.10 -0.11
C GLY A 101 -17.37 -8.43 0.46
N GLU A 102 -16.18 -8.88 0.07
CA GLU A 102 -15.56 -10.06 0.68
C GLU A 102 -15.06 -9.75 2.10
N HIS A 103 -15.25 -10.71 3.02
CA HIS A 103 -14.88 -10.56 4.42
C HIS A 103 -13.63 -11.37 4.75
N TYR A 104 -12.64 -10.72 5.36
CA TYR A 104 -11.38 -11.33 5.73
C TYR A 104 -11.07 -11.11 7.20
N MET A 105 -10.24 -12.01 7.74
CA MET A 105 -9.52 -11.80 8.98
C MET A 105 -8.04 -12.01 8.70
N ALA A 106 -7.21 -11.01 8.96
CA ALA A 106 -5.78 -11.05 8.64
C ALA A 106 -4.95 -10.29 9.68
N ALA A 107 -3.68 -10.64 9.78
CA ALA A 107 -2.66 -9.82 10.43
C ALA A 107 -1.78 -9.18 9.35
N ALA A 108 -1.27 -7.98 9.61
CA ALA A 108 -0.42 -7.26 8.68
C ALA A 108 1.00 -7.13 9.24
N LEU A 109 2.00 -7.43 8.41
CA LEU A 109 3.40 -7.14 8.67
C LEU A 109 3.81 -5.90 7.88
N SER A 110 4.09 -4.81 8.58
CA SER A 110 4.39 -3.50 8.00
C SER A 110 5.83 -3.09 8.29
N TYR A 111 6.50 -2.57 7.27
CA TYR A 111 7.83 -1.98 7.38
C TYR A 111 7.77 -0.50 7.03
N PRO A 112 8.32 0.40 7.87
CA PRO A 112 8.43 1.82 7.54
C PRO A 112 9.44 2.03 6.41
N ILE A 113 9.15 2.96 5.52
CA ILE A 113 10.07 3.43 4.48
C ILE A 113 10.77 4.68 5.04
N VAL A 114 12.10 4.60 5.20
CA VAL A 114 12.96 5.64 5.82
C VAL A 114 13.85 6.34 4.80
#